data_AF-A0ABC8CKV4-F1
#
_entry.id   AF-A0ABC8CKV4-F1
#
_cell.length_a   1.000
_cell.length_b   1.000
_cell.length_c   1.000
_cell.angle_alpha   90.00
_cell.angle_beta   90.00
_cell.angle_gamma   90.00
#
_symmetry.space_group_name_H-M   'P 1'
#
loop_
_entity.id
_entity.type
_entity.pdbx_description
1 polymer ?
#
loop_
_entity_poly.entity_id
_entity_poly.type
_entity_poly.pdbx_seq_one_letter_code
_entity_poly.pdbx_strand_id
1 'polypeptide(L)'
;MPVAKLMLGLLGSVTESERSISRERQAEGIAPEKERGVYKRRAKVLTAEQVEQAKKWIGEGIPKTKLAKQLGVGRTTLYSYL
;
A
#
# COMPACT_ATOMS: atom_id res chain seq x y z
N MET A 1 -34.04 16.37 31.71
CA MET A 1 -34.76 15.07 31.71
C MET A 1 -33.75 13.93 31.76
N PRO A 2 -33.71 13.11 32.84
CA PRO A 2 -32.73 12.02 33.01
C PRO A 2 -32.75 11.00 31.86
N VAL A 3 -33.92 10.77 31.26
CA VAL A 3 -34.12 9.93 30.08
C VAL A 3 -33.32 10.40 28.84
N ALA A 4 -33.15 11.71 28.64
CA ALA A 4 -32.41 12.23 27.49
C ALA A 4 -30.90 11.93 27.58
N LYS A 5 -30.35 11.95 28.80
CA LYS A 5 -28.94 11.62 29.05
C LYS A 5 -28.66 10.12 28.92
N LEU A 6 -29.61 9.28 29.32
CA LEU A 6 -29.54 7.84 29.13
C LEU A 6 -29.62 7.46 27.65
N MET A 7 -30.54 8.05 26.88
CA MET A 7 -30.67 7.79 25.44
C MET A 7 -29.42 8.22 24.66
N LEU A 8 -28.79 9.34 25.03
CA LEU A 8 -27.55 9.78 24.41
C LEU A 8 -26.39 8.81 24.68
N GLY A 9 -26.28 8.28 25.91
CA GLY A 9 -25.27 7.27 26.26
C GLY A 9 -25.49 5.95 25.53
N LEU A 10 -26.74 5.50 25.41
CA LEU A 10 -27.11 4.30 24.64
C LEU A 10 -26.75 4.46 23.16
N LEU A 11 -27.08 5.60 22.55
CA LEU A 11 -26.74 5.87 21.15
C LEU A 11 -25.23 5.91 20.92
N GLY A 12 -24.46 6.51 21.84
CA GLY A 12 -23.00 6.48 21.81
C GLY A 12 -22.46 5.05 21.81
N SER A 13 -22.93 4.22 22.75
CA SER A 13 -22.53 2.81 22.84
C SER A 13 -22.87 2.01 21.58
N VAL A 14 -24.03 2.25 20.96
CA VAL A 14 -24.44 1.60 19.70
C VAL A 14 -23.51 2.00 18.55
N THR A 15 -23.16 3.28 18.43
CA THR A 15 -22.25 3.75 17.36
C THR A 15 -20.84 3.14 17.47
N GLU A 16 -20.36 2.88 18.68
CA GLU A 16 -19.07 2.21 18.90
C GLU A 16 -19.14 0.71 18.58
N SER A 17 -20.26 0.05 18.91
CA SER A 17 -20.51 -1.34 18.55
C SER A 17 -20.61 -1.55 17.04
N GLU A 18 -21.30 -0.68 16.29
CA GLU A 18 -21.41 -0.78 14.83
C GLU A 18 -20.08 -0.61 14.10
N ARG A 19 -19.21 0.29 14.60
CA ARG A 19 -17.83 0.46 14.09
C ARG A 19 -16.98 -0.79 14.30
N SER A 20 -17.16 -1.46 15.43
CA SER A 20 -16.41 -2.67 15.77
C SER A 20 -16.83 -3.85 14.87
N ILE A 21 -18.14 -4.06 14.69
CA ILE A 21 -18.70 -5.10 13.81
C ILE A 21 -18.31 -4.86 12.34
N SER A 22 -18.29 -3.60 11.89
CA SER A 22 -17.88 -3.27 10.51
C SER A 22 -16.42 -3.58 10.23
N ARG A 23 -15.52 -3.36 11.21
CA ARG A 23 -14.09 -3.69 11.07
C ARG A 23 -13.86 -5.20 11.07
N GLU A 24 -14.61 -5.94 11.89
CA GLU A 24 -14.54 -7.40 11.95
C GLU A 24 -14.94 -8.01 10.60
N ARG A 25 -16.08 -7.58 10.02
CA ARG A 25 -16.51 -8.02 8.68
C ARG A 25 -15.54 -7.61 7.57
N GLN A 26 -14.92 -6.42 7.65
CA GLN A 26 -13.88 -6.03 6.70
C GLN A 26 -12.64 -6.92 6.82
N ALA A 27 -12.23 -7.29 8.04
CA ALA A 27 -11.11 -8.19 8.25
C ALA A 27 -11.40 -9.60 7.70
N GLU A 28 -12.62 -10.10 7.92
CA GLU A 28 -13.11 -11.36 7.33
C GLU A 28 -13.18 -11.32 5.81
N GLY A 29 -13.50 -10.17 5.19
CA GLY A 29 -13.46 -9.99 3.73
C GLY A 29 -12.06 -9.84 3.15
N ILE A 30 -11.11 -9.28 3.90
CA ILE A 30 -9.70 -9.12 3.48
C ILE A 30 -8.92 -10.43 3.64
N ALA A 31 -9.29 -11.31 4.57
CA ALA A 31 -8.64 -12.60 4.78
C ALA A 31 -8.62 -13.52 3.52
N PRO A 32 -9.73 -13.78 2.82
CA PRO A 32 -9.73 -14.58 1.61
C PRO A 32 -9.01 -13.89 0.44
N GLU A 33 -9.01 -12.55 0.41
CA GLU A 33 -8.35 -11.74 -0.63
C GLU A 33 -6.81 -11.68 -0.44
N LYS A 34 -6.33 -11.74 0.81
CA LYS A 34 -4.92 -11.93 1.16
C LYS A 34 -4.42 -13.31 0.75
N GLU A 35 -5.21 -14.36 0.99
CA GLU A 35 -4.88 -15.73 0.62
C GLU A 35 -4.83 -15.93 -0.91
N ARG A 36 -5.70 -15.21 -1.64
CA ARG A 36 -5.69 -15.15 -3.11
C ARG A 36 -4.54 -14.32 -3.71
N GLY A 37 -3.68 -13.71 -2.87
CA GLY A 37 -2.50 -12.97 -3.32
C GLY A 37 -2.81 -11.69 -4.10
N VAL A 38 -4.04 -11.16 -4.00
CA VAL A 38 -4.51 -9.98 -4.74
C VAL A 38 -3.94 -8.69 -4.16
N TYR A 39 -3.47 -8.70 -2.91
CA TYR A 39 -2.66 -7.62 -2.36
C TYR A 39 -1.22 -7.65 -2.93
N LYS A 40 -1.14 -7.52 -4.27
CA LYS A 40 0.10 -7.22 -4.95
C LYS A 40 0.49 -5.82 -4.52
N ARG A 41 1.52 -5.73 -3.67
CA ARG A 41 2.30 -4.49 -3.49
C ARG A 41 2.46 -3.84 -4.87
N ARG A 42 2.37 -2.50 -4.89
CA ARG A 42 2.45 -1.65 -6.09
C ARG A 42 3.28 -2.34 -7.17
N ALA A 43 2.66 -2.63 -8.32
CA ALA A 43 3.30 -3.35 -9.41
C ALA A 43 4.70 -2.78 -9.65
N LYS A 44 5.70 -3.65 -9.79
CA LYS A 44 7.07 -3.22 -10.06
C LYS A 44 7.05 -2.35 -11.32
N VAL A 45 7.55 -1.13 -11.18
CA VAL A 45 7.59 -0.13 -12.25
C VAL A 45 8.61 -0.52 -13.32
N LEU A 46 9.66 -1.26 -12.93
CA LEU A 46 10.69 -1.80 -13.83
C LEU A 46 10.57 -3.31 -13.94
N THR A 47 10.81 -3.85 -15.14
CA THR A 47 10.98 -5.29 -15.36
C THR A 47 12.33 -5.77 -14.81
N ALA A 48 12.47 -7.08 -14.58
CA ALA A 48 13.73 -7.65 -14.10
C ALA A 48 14.89 -7.36 -15.07
N GLU A 49 14.63 -7.41 -16.39
CA GLU A 49 15.61 -7.10 -17.43
C GLU A 49 16.07 -5.64 -17.37
N GLN A 50 15.14 -4.70 -17.17
CA GLN A 50 15.47 -3.28 -17.04
C GLN A 50 16.33 -3.00 -15.79
N VAL A 51 16.11 -3.73 -14.70
CA VAL A 51 16.92 -3.62 -13.48
C VAL A 51 18.34 -4.15 -13.71
N GLU A 52 18.49 -5.30 -14.37
CA GLU A 52 19.82 -5.84 -14.70
C GLU A 52 20.58 -4.94 -15.67
N GLN A 53 19.89 -4.39 -16.66
CA GLN A 53 20.48 -3.40 -17.59
C GLN A 53 20.88 -2.11 -16.86
N ALA A 54 20.06 -1.65 -15.91
CA ALA A 54 20.40 -0.51 -15.07
C ALA A 54 21.68 -0.73 -14.26
N LYS A 55 21.86 -1.92 -13.67
CA LYS A 55 23.07 -2.28 -12.93
C LYS A 55 24.32 -2.31 -13.82
N LYS A 56 24.22 -2.86 -15.03
CA LYS A 56 25.33 -2.87 -16.01
C LYS A 56 25.77 -1.46 -16.36
N TRP A 57 24.82 -0.59 -16.74
CA TRP A 57 25.09 0.79 -17.08
C TRP A 57 25.71 1.61 -15.94
N ILE A 58 25.35 1.31 -14.69
CA ILE A 58 26.00 1.92 -13.52
C ILE A 58 27.44 1.43 -13.35
N GLY A 59 27.72 0.15 -13.62
CA GLY A 59 29.07 -0.40 -13.64
C GLY A 59 29.95 0.22 -14.75
N GLU A 60 29.34 0.60 -15.86
CA GLU A 60 29.99 1.33 -16.97
C GLU A 60 30.18 2.83 -16.68
N GLY A 61 29.80 3.31 -15.47
CA GLY A 61 30.01 4.69 -15.05
C GLY A 61 28.93 5.67 -15.53
N ILE A 62 27.81 5.19 -16.08
CA ILE A 62 26.71 6.07 -16.51
C ILE A 62 26.04 6.68 -15.27
N PRO A 63 25.86 8.01 -15.22
CA PRO A 63 25.24 8.67 -14.08
C PRO A 63 23.79 8.23 -13.91
N LYS A 64 23.46 7.77 -12.69
CA LYS A 64 22.12 7.28 -12.27
C LYS A 64 20.98 8.24 -12.62
N THR A 65 21.23 9.54 -12.67
CA THR A 65 20.25 10.57 -13.06
C THR A 65 19.84 10.47 -14.54
N LYS A 66 20.80 10.23 -15.45
CA LYS A 66 20.48 10.02 -16.87
C LYS A 66 19.73 8.71 -17.06
N LEU A 67 20.17 7.68 -16.35
CA LEU A 67 19.56 6.36 -16.39
C LEU A 67 18.09 6.36 -15.91
N ALA A 68 17.80 7.03 -14.79
CA ALA A 68 16.45 7.18 -14.29
C ALA A 68 15.52 7.86 -15.33
N LYS A 69 16.00 8.90 -16.01
CA LYS A 69 15.26 9.56 -17.10
C LYS A 69 15.03 8.64 -18.29
N GLN A 70 16.06 7.87 -18.69
CA GLN A 70 15.98 6.95 -19.83
C GLN A 70 15.02 5.79 -19.57
N LEU A 71 14.93 5.32 -18.32
CA LEU A 71 14.00 4.28 -17.89
C LEU A 71 12.61 4.82 -17.50
N GLY A 72 12.39 6.14 -17.58
CA GLY A 72 11.10 6.75 -17.22
C GLY A 72 10.72 6.64 -15.74
N VAL A 73 11.69 6.41 -14.85
CA VAL A 73 11.46 6.24 -13.41
C VAL A 73 12.06 7.37 -12.58
N GLY A 74 11.48 7.61 -11.40
CA GLY A 74 12.07 8.53 -10.43
C GLY A 74 13.42 8.02 -9.91
N ARG A 75 14.30 8.92 -9.49
CA ARG A 75 15.59 8.56 -8.86
C ARG A 75 15.38 7.63 -7.66
N THR A 76 14.42 7.92 -6.79
CA THR A 76 14.07 7.11 -5.61
C THR A 76 13.64 5.70 -6.00
N THR A 77 12.87 5.58 -7.08
CA THR A 77 12.44 4.31 -7.64
C THR A 77 13.65 3.52 -8.12
N LEU A 78 14.56 4.14 -8.88
CA LEU A 78 15.80 3.49 -9.33
C LEU A 78 16.66 3.00 -8.15
N TYR A 79 16.83 3.82 -7.10
CA TYR A 79 17.56 3.41 -5.88
C TYR A 79 16.91 2.25 -5.13
N SER A 80 15.60 2.06 -5.24
CA SER A 80 14.90 0.94 -4.59
C SER A 80 15.11 -0.39 -5.32
N TYR A 81 15.62 -0.37 -6.55
CA TYR A 81 15.90 -1.56 -7.37
C TYR A 81 17.40 -1.89 -7.50
N LEU A 82 18.28 -0.96 -7.11
CA LEU A 82 19.74 -1.17 -7.05
C LEU A 82 20.11 -1.87 -5.75
#